data_AF-W4RL01-F1
#
_entry.id   AF-W4RL01-F1
#
_cell.length_a   1.000
_cell.length_b   1.000
_cell.length_c   1.000
_cell.angle_alpha   90.00
_cell.angle_beta   90.00
_cell.angle_gamma   90.00
#
_symmetry.space_group_name_H-M   'P 1'
#
loop_
_entity.id
_entity.type
_entity.pdbx_description
1 polymer ?
#
loop_
_entity_poly.entity_id
_entity_poly.type
_entity_poly.pdbx_seq_one_letter_code
_entity_poly.pdbx_strand_id
1 'polypeptide(L)'
;MTWLIREPGCAMRQATLDLWNGLNIKPESVLVYNSNTLIKEGVKNGLGVAVFSKLAICPEIHSRQLIVSPFKDRDRFRPFFLLRKDKQFKSNLHERLWNFIRDLDENPNASC
;
A
#
# COMPACT_ATOMS: atom_id res chain seq x y z
N MET A 1 -14.53 -15.92 -4.92
CA MET A 1 -13.27 -15.61 -4.20
C MET A 1 -13.50 -14.51 -3.16
N THR A 2 -13.00 -14.71 -1.94
CA THR A 2 -13.11 -13.74 -0.83
C THR A 2 -12.02 -12.66 -0.92
N TRP A 3 -12.43 -11.40 -0.78
CA TRP A 3 -11.53 -10.25 -0.74
C TRP A 3 -11.45 -9.66 0.66
N LEU A 4 -10.23 -9.40 1.13
CA LEU A 4 -9.98 -8.69 2.37
C LEU A 4 -9.59 -7.26 2.03
N ILE A 5 -10.40 -6.29 2.47
CA ILE A 5 -10.20 -4.87 2.12
C ILE A 5 -10.20 -3.98 3.36
N ARG A 6 -9.65 -2.78 3.20
CA ARG A 6 -9.64 -1.74 4.24
C ARG A 6 -11.00 -1.07 4.41
N GLU A 7 -11.20 -0.46 5.56
CA GLU A 7 -12.34 0.39 5.91
C GLU A 7 -12.52 1.58 4.95
N PRO A 8 -13.75 2.12 4.81
CA PRO A 8 -13.99 3.34 4.05
C PRO A 8 -13.08 4.50 4.46
N GLY A 9 -12.62 5.30 3.51
CA GLY A 9 -11.66 6.39 3.72
C GLY A 9 -10.19 5.96 3.66
N CYS A 10 -9.89 4.67 3.63
CA CYS A 10 -8.52 4.19 3.43
C CYS A 10 -8.10 4.25 1.94
N ALA A 11 -6.94 4.82 1.64
CA ALA A 11 -6.38 4.87 0.29
C ALA A 11 -6.19 3.48 -0.35
N MET A 12 -5.84 2.47 0.45
CA MET A 12 -5.70 1.09 -0.02
C MET A 12 -7.05 0.48 -0.43
N ARG A 13 -8.14 0.85 0.26
CA ARG A 13 -9.50 0.46 -0.16
C ARG A 13 -9.80 1.05 -1.53
N GLN A 14 -9.52 2.34 -1.73
CA GLN A 14 -9.74 2.99 -3.02
C GLN A 14 -8.97 2.28 -4.13
N ALA A 15 -7.69 1.97 -3.92
CA ALA A 15 -6.89 1.20 -4.88
C ALA A 15 -7.50 -0.18 -5.21
N THR A 16 -8.12 -0.84 -4.23
CA THR A 16 -8.83 -2.11 -4.46
C THR A 16 -10.09 -1.92 -5.30
N LEU A 17 -10.89 -0.89 -5.01
CA LEU A 17 -12.10 -0.59 -5.77
C LEU A 17 -11.77 -0.20 -7.20
N ASP A 18 -10.73 0.61 -7.40
CA ASP A 18 -10.29 1.03 -8.73
C ASP A 18 -9.71 -0.13 -9.54
N LEU A 19 -9.07 -1.11 -8.87
CA LEU A 19 -8.65 -2.36 -9.49
C LEU A 19 -9.86 -3.18 -9.92
N TRP A 20 -10.86 -3.33 -9.05
CA TRP A 20 -12.06 -4.08 -9.38
C TRP A 20 -12.80 -3.46 -10.56
N ASN A 21 -12.96 -2.14 -10.56
CA ASN A 21 -13.58 -1.42 -11.67
C ASN A 21 -12.77 -1.58 -12.96
N GLY A 22 -11.45 -1.39 -12.92
CA GLY A 22 -10.59 -1.47 -14.10
C GLY A 22 -10.53 -2.87 -14.73
N LEU A 23 -10.68 -3.92 -13.92
CA LEU A 23 -10.66 -5.32 -14.37
C LEU A 23 -12.05 -5.97 -14.42
N ASN A 24 -13.12 -5.20 -14.21
CA ASN A 24 -14.50 -5.70 -14.11
C ASN A 24 -14.66 -6.88 -13.13
N ILE A 25 -13.93 -6.84 -12.02
CA ILE A 25 -14.00 -7.86 -10.96
C ILE A 25 -15.26 -7.63 -10.12
N LYS A 26 -16.05 -8.67 -9.95
CA LYS A 26 -17.18 -8.72 -9.02
C LYS A 26 -16.83 -9.68 -7.88
N PRO A 27 -16.53 -9.20 -6.66
CA PRO A 27 -16.16 -10.07 -5.56
C PRO A 27 -17.39 -10.88 -5.11
N GLU A 28 -17.20 -12.19 -4.86
CA GLU A 28 -18.25 -13.04 -4.29
C GLU A 28 -18.46 -12.77 -2.79
N SER A 29 -17.38 -12.42 -2.09
CA SER A 29 -17.40 -12.11 -0.66
C SER A 29 -16.35 -11.05 -0.34
N VAL A 30 -16.68 -10.16 0.61
CA VAL A 30 -15.82 -9.05 1.03
C VAL A 30 -15.78 -9.01 2.56
N LEU A 31 -14.59 -9.12 3.11
CA LEU A 31 -14.28 -8.91 4.53
C LEU A 31 -13.60 -7.57 4.70
N VAL A 32 -14.07 -6.77 5.65
CA VAL A 32 -13.54 -5.42 5.92
C VAL A 32 -12.79 -5.41 7.24
N TYR A 33 -11.54 -4.98 7.21
CA TYR A 33 -10.68 -4.84 8.39
C TYR A 33 -10.08 -3.44 8.47
N ASN A 34 -9.83 -2.96 9.68
CA ASN A 34 -9.21 -1.65 9.94
C ASN A 34 -7.68 -1.70 10.09
N SER A 35 -7.06 -2.85 9.86
CA SER A 35 -5.63 -3.07 10.09
C SER A 35 -4.97 -3.79 8.93
N ASN A 36 -3.86 -3.26 8.44
CA ASN A 36 -3.03 -3.93 7.44
C ASN A 36 -2.51 -5.28 7.95
N THR A 37 -2.19 -5.38 9.25
CA THR A 37 -1.67 -6.62 9.84
C THR A 37 -2.72 -7.73 9.80
N LEU A 38 -3.98 -7.43 10.14
CA LEU A 38 -5.07 -8.41 10.08
C LEU A 38 -5.33 -8.89 8.65
N ILE A 39 -5.31 -7.98 7.68
CA ILE A 39 -5.45 -8.35 6.27
C ILE A 39 -4.27 -9.24 5.84
N LYS A 40 -3.03 -8.87 6.17
CA LYS A 40 -1.83 -9.66 5.81
C LYS A 40 -1.88 -11.07 6.38
N GLU A 41 -2.18 -11.20 7.67
CA GLU A 41 -2.28 -12.52 8.31
C GLU A 41 -3.46 -13.32 7.75
N GLY A 42 -4.60 -12.70 7.47
CA GLY A 42 -5.72 -13.36 6.80
C GLY A 42 -5.33 -13.93 5.44
N VAL A 43 -4.62 -13.17 4.61
CA VAL A 43 -4.12 -13.64 3.31
C VAL A 43 -3.10 -14.77 3.48
N LYS A 44 -2.13 -14.64 4.40
CA LYS A 44 -1.14 -15.69 4.68
C LYS A 44 -1.77 -17.02 5.11
N ASN A 45 -2.89 -16.96 5.82
CA ASN A 45 -3.62 -18.13 6.29
C ASN A 45 -4.73 -18.59 5.30
N GLY A 46 -4.74 -18.08 4.07
CA GLY A 46 -5.62 -18.55 3.01
C GLY A 46 -7.06 -18.05 3.06
N LEU A 47 -7.35 -17.00 3.85
CA LEU A 47 -8.71 -16.46 3.97
C LEU A 47 -9.20 -15.79 2.67
N GLY A 48 -8.28 -15.37 1.80
CA GLY A 48 -8.60 -14.73 0.52
C GLY A 48 -7.44 -13.92 -0.05
N VAL A 49 -7.77 -12.91 -0.84
CA VAL A 49 -6.79 -11.99 -1.45
C VAL A 49 -7.05 -10.53 -1.08
N ALA A 50 -6.02 -9.71 -1.23
CA ALA A 50 -6.05 -8.29 -0.93
C ALA A 50 -5.12 -7.50 -1.87
N VAL A 51 -5.36 -6.20 -1.97
CA VAL A 51 -4.44 -5.26 -2.62
C VAL A 51 -3.58 -4.58 -1.58
N PHE A 52 -2.27 -4.54 -1.81
CA PHE A 52 -1.31 -3.88 -0.94
C PHE A 52 -0.38 -2.96 -1.73
N SER A 53 0.16 -1.95 -1.06
CA SER A 53 1.41 -1.32 -1.50
C SER A 53 2.52 -2.36 -1.47
N LYS A 54 3.31 -2.45 -2.54
CA LYS A 54 4.45 -3.38 -2.63
C LYS A 54 5.39 -3.24 -1.43
N LEU A 55 5.69 -2.01 -1.03
CA LEU A 55 6.55 -1.72 0.12
C LEU A 55 6.02 -2.30 1.45
N ALA A 56 4.70 -2.42 1.60
CA ALA A 56 4.07 -2.89 2.83
C ALA A 56 4.12 -4.42 3.01
N ILE A 57 4.45 -5.15 1.92
CA ILE A 57 4.51 -6.62 1.88
C ILE A 57 5.87 -7.15 1.42
N CYS A 58 6.88 -6.29 1.20
CA CYS A 58 8.20 -6.72 0.75
C CYS A 58 8.83 -7.78 1.66
N PRO A 59 8.81 -7.66 3.01
CA PRO A 59 9.35 -8.71 3.88
C PRO A 59 8.67 -10.07 3.68
N GLU A 60 7.35 -10.09 3.50
CA GLU A 60 6.55 -11.29 3.30
C GLU A 60 6.76 -11.92 1.90
N ILE A 61 7.03 -11.10 0.88
CA ILE A 61 7.44 -11.58 -0.44
C ILE A 61 8.82 -12.25 -0.37
N HIS A 62 9.79 -11.61 0.30
CA HIS A 62 11.15 -12.15 0.46
C HIS A 62 11.17 -13.48 1.21
N SER A 63 10.38 -13.57 2.27
CA SER A 63 10.23 -14.79 3.07
C SER A 63 9.30 -15.83 2.45
N ARG A 64 8.79 -15.58 1.23
CA ARG A 64 7.83 -16.45 0.50
C ARG A 64 6.56 -16.77 1.27
N GLN A 65 6.18 -15.90 2.21
CA GLN A 65 4.92 -16.00 2.95
C GLN A 65 3.74 -15.48 2.12
N LEU A 66 4.01 -14.59 1.16
CA LEU A 66 3.02 -14.04 0.24
C LEU A 66 3.50 -14.14 -1.20
N ILE A 67 2.55 -14.34 -2.12
CA ILE A 67 2.78 -14.36 -3.57
C ILE A 67 1.96 -13.25 -4.21
N VAL A 68 2.58 -12.49 -5.11
CA VAL A 68 1.91 -11.40 -5.84
C VAL A 68 1.43 -11.90 -7.20
N SER A 69 0.11 -11.89 -7.41
CA SER A 69 -0.51 -12.31 -8.67
C SER A 69 -0.16 -11.38 -9.84
N PRO A 70 0.25 -11.89 -11.02
CA PRO A 70 0.47 -11.08 -12.22
C PRO A 70 -0.85 -10.64 -12.85
N PHE A 71 -1.00 -9.33 -13.09
CA PHE A 71 -2.10 -8.78 -13.87
C PHE A 71 -1.64 -7.54 -14.65
N LYS A 72 -2.34 -7.21 -15.74
CA LYS A 72 -1.92 -6.21 -16.74
C LYS A 72 -1.79 -4.77 -16.22
N ASP A 73 -2.50 -4.43 -15.16
CA ASP A 73 -2.62 -3.05 -14.64
C ASP A 73 -1.76 -2.81 -13.39
N ARG A 74 -0.55 -3.40 -13.37
CA ARG A 74 0.36 -3.40 -12.21
C ARG A 74 1.01 -2.04 -11.94
N ASP A 75 1.13 -1.18 -12.95
CA ASP A 75 1.93 0.04 -12.88
C ASP A 75 1.14 1.24 -12.33
N ARG A 76 0.39 1.02 -11.25
CA ARG A 76 -0.19 2.12 -10.47
C ARG A 76 0.88 2.69 -9.56
N PHE A 77 1.71 3.56 -10.13
CA PHE A 77 2.65 4.36 -9.37
C PHE A 77 1.89 5.39 -8.53
N ARG A 78 2.09 5.34 -7.21
CA ARG A 78 1.55 6.33 -6.27
C ARG A 78 2.72 6.98 -5.54
N PRO A 79 3.08 8.24 -5.86
CA PRO A 79 4.17 8.92 -5.18
C PRO A 79 3.80 9.19 -3.72
N PHE A 80 4.82 9.26 -2.87
CA PHE A 80 4.70 9.88 -1.56
C PHE A 80 4.90 11.40 -1.72
N PHE A 81 4.17 12.17 -0.92
CA PHE A 81 4.31 13.62 -0.89
C PHE A 81 4.70 14.06 0.51
N LEU A 82 5.74 14.89 0.58
CA LEU A 82 6.11 15.57 1.81
C LEU A 82 5.42 16.93 1.85
N LEU A 83 4.50 17.11 2.80
CA LEU A 83 3.68 18.31 2.92
C LEU A 83 4.15 19.15 4.12
N ARG A 84 4.38 20.45 3.91
CA ARG A 84 4.61 21.42 4.99
C ARG A 84 3.87 22.73 4.75
N LYS A 85 3.50 23.41 5.83
CA LYS A 85 3.00 24.78 5.77
C LYS A 85 4.15 25.74 5.51
N ASP A 86 3.97 26.65 4.57
CA ASP A 86 5.01 27.58 4.16
C ASP A 86 5.42 28.54 5.29
N LYS A 87 4.41 29.16 5.95
CA LYS A 87 4.58 30.20 6.98
C LYS A 87 4.73 29.67 8.42
N GLN A 88 5.23 28.46 8.61
CA GLN A 88 5.45 27.90 9.95
C GLN A 88 6.90 28.11 10.40
N PHE A 89 7.14 28.29 11.71
CA PHE A 89 8.49 28.30 12.28
C PHE A 89 9.18 26.94 12.04
N LYS A 90 10.41 26.97 11.50
CA LYS A 90 11.17 25.78 11.13
C LYS A 90 12.42 25.70 12.00
N SER A 91 12.44 24.73 12.91
CA SER A 91 13.62 24.48 13.75
C SER A 91 14.75 23.86 12.93
N ASN A 92 15.98 23.88 13.45
CA ASN A 92 17.11 23.21 12.80
C ASN A 92 16.85 21.69 12.63
N LEU A 93 16.22 21.06 13.63
CA LEU A 93 15.83 19.65 13.56
C LEU A 93 14.81 19.39 12.45
N HIS A 94 13.83 20.29 12.29
CA HIS A 94 12.84 20.20 11.21
C HIS A 94 13.51 20.22 9.83
N GLU A 95 14.41 21.17 9.57
CA GLU A 95 15.09 21.27 8.27
C GLU A 95 16.02 20.07 8.03
N ARG A 96 16.73 19.60 9.05
CA ARG A 96 17.57 18.40 8.94
C ARG A 96 16.74 17.16 8.60
N LEU A 97 15.62 16.95 9.28
CA LEU A 97 14.74 15.81 9.01
C LEU A 97 14.09 15.93 7.62
N TRP A 98 13.68 17.13 7.22
CA TRP A 98 13.12 17.40 5.89
C TRP A 98 14.09 17.00 4.78
N ASN A 99 15.34 17.47 4.87
CA ASN A 99 16.37 17.12 3.89
C ASN A 99 16.67 15.63 3.93
N PHE A 100 16.81 15.03 5.12
CA PHE A 100 17.02 13.59 5.27
C PHE A 100 15.94 12.76 4.56
N ILE A 101 14.65 13.08 4.75
CA ILE A 101 13.55 12.36 4.09
C ILE A 101 13.58 12.56 2.57
N ARG A 102 13.86 13.78 2.11
CA ARG A 102 13.94 14.08 0.67
C ARG A 102 15.08 13.31 -0.01
N ASP A 103 16.23 13.21 0.64
CA ASP A 103 17.41 12.55 0.09
C ASP A 103 17.24 11.01 0.10
N LEU A 104 16.31 10.46 0.89
CA LEU A 104 15.93 9.04 0.85
C LEU A 104 15.04 8.66 -0.36
N ASP A 105 14.41 9.64 -1.02
CA ASP A 105 13.41 9.40 -2.09
C ASP A 105 14.06 9.04 -3.46
N GLU A 106 15.40 9.02 -3.56
CA GLU A 106 16.14 8.74 -4.80
C GLU A 106 16.10 7.27 -5.28
N ASN A 107 15.15 6.45 -4.83
CA ASN A 107 15.01 5.09 -5.36
C ASN A 107 13.57 4.70 -5.73
N PRO A 108 13.04 5.19 -6.87
CA PRO A 108 11.73 4.79 -7.41
C PRO A 108 11.67 3.30 -7.79
N ASN A 109 12.81 2.61 -7.82
CA ASN A 109 12.96 1.18 -8.04
C ASN A 109 13.34 0.43 -6.76
N ALA A 110 13.10 0.98 -5.56
CA ALA A 110 13.35 0.29 -4.30
C ALA A 110 12.80 -1.13 -4.40
N SER A 111 13.73 -2.08 -4.58
CA SER A 111 13.37 -3.45 -4.74
C SER A 111 12.68 -3.87 -3.44
N CYS A 112 11.76 -4.82 -3.55
CA CYS A 112 11.90 -5.86 -2.56
C CYS A 112 13.26 -6.47 -2.95
#